data_AF-A0A9D6WXZ9-F1
#
_entry.id   AF-A0A9D6WXZ9-F1
#
_cell.length_a   1.000
_cell.length_b   1.000
_cell.length_c   1.000
_cell.angle_alpha   90.00
_cell.angle_beta   90.00
_cell.angle_gamma   90.00
#
_symmetry.space_group_name_H-M   'P 1'
#
loop_
_entity.id
_entity.type
_entity.pdbx_description
1 polymer ?
#
loop_
_entity_poly.entity_id
_entity_poly.type
_entity_poly.pdbx_seq_one_letter_code
_entity_poly.pdbx_strand_id
1 'polypeptide(L)'
;MHPFTRVAAACLAISSAAFAAAALAQQSANDIASLKEHAGSYAVDCTRPDRTRLVVAPQAISVVHGKKRVDARKPLFAHSYWGRSPPPNAGGAMIGEPARKGAPGLTFTAWTDKRGVYLQVDADKPLQAVFGKPALAGKFRRCPAG
;
A
#
# COMPACT_ATOMS: atom_id res chain seq x y z
N MET A 1 71.66 18.51 8.45
CA MET A 1 70.46 19.35 8.72
C MET A 1 69.29 18.77 7.93
N HIS A 2 68.29 18.19 8.61
CA HIS A 2 66.93 17.95 8.07
C HIS A 2 66.05 19.17 8.48
N PRO A 3 64.77 19.33 8.08
CA PRO A 3 63.87 18.57 7.17
C PRO A 3 63.04 19.47 6.20
N PHE A 4 62.07 18.88 5.47
CA PHE A 4 60.69 19.34 5.14
C PHE A 4 60.33 19.07 3.66
N THR A 5 59.17 18.52 3.24
CA THR A 5 58.09 17.76 3.86
C THR A 5 57.24 17.15 2.73
N ARG A 6 56.73 15.96 3.00
CA ARG A 6 55.79 15.12 2.24
C ARG A 6 54.50 15.86 1.85
N VAL A 7 54.13 15.88 0.56
CA VAL A 7 52.72 16.07 0.14
C VAL A 7 52.47 15.32 -1.16
N ALA A 8 52.10 14.04 -1.08
CA ALA A 8 51.37 13.35 -2.16
C ALA A 8 50.87 12.01 -1.63
N ALA A 9 49.61 11.97 -1.17
CA ALA A 9 48.73 10.79 -1.12
C ALA A 9 47.66 10.99 -0.04
N ALA A 10 46.61 11.75 -0.32
CA ALA A 10 45.38 11.70 0.47
C ALA A 10 44.25 12.48 -0.24
N CYS A 11 43.61 11.90 -1.27
CA CYS A 11 42.37 12.49 -1.80
C CYS A 11 41.39 11.49 -2.43
N LEU A 12 41.52 10.17 -2.21
CA LEU A 12 40.63 9.17 -2.84
C LEU A 12 40.26 8.05 -1.86
N ALA A 13 39.58 8.42 -0.78
CA ALA A 13 38.80 7.49 0.02
C ALA A 13 37.75 8.32 0.77
N ILE A 14 36.61 7.72 1.08
CA ILE A 14 35.43 8.30 1.76
C ILE A 14 34.38 8.84 0.77
N SER A 15 33.56 7.96 0.19
CA SER A 15 32.16 8.24 -0.20
C SER A 15 31.38 6.96 -0.55
N SER A 16 31.43 5.92 0.29
CA SER A 16 30.69 4.67 0.03
C SER A 16 30.09 4.04 1.30
N ALA A 17 29.46 4.86 2.15
CA ALA A 17 28.78 4.36 3.36
C ALA A 17 27.41 5.00 3.65
N ALA A 18 26.69 5.53 2.65
CA ALA A 18 25.42 6.23 2.89
C ALA A 18 24.15 5.57 2.29
N PHE A 19 24.25 4.41 1.64
CA PHE A 19 23.09 3.82 0.93
C PHE A 19 22.28 2.76 1.70
N ALA A 20 22.56 2.51 2.98
CA ALA A 20 21.83 1.48 3.74
C ALA A 20 20.50 1.96 4.36
N ALA A 21 20.16 3.26 4.30
CA ALA A 21 18.96 3.81 4.94
C ALA A 21 17.71 3.92 4.02
N ALA A 22 17.80 3.54 2.74
CA ALA A 22 16.74 3.83 1.76
C ALA A 22 15.50 2.89 1.81
N ALA A 23 15.48 1.86 2.66
CA ALA A 23 14.40 0.85 2.63
C ALA A 23 13.10 1.25 3.36
N LEU A 24 13.09 2.37 4.10
CA LEU A 24 11.90 2.89 4.82
C LEU A 24 11.33 4.18 4.22
N ALA A 25 11.93 4.72 3.16
CA ALA A 25 11.63 6.06 2.64
C ALA A 25 10.57 6.13 1.52
N GLN A 26 9.90 5.03 1.17
CA GLN A 26 8.91 5.06 0.08
C GLN A 26 7.62 5.79 0.46
N GLN A 27 7.18 5.72 1.73
CA GLN A 27 5.95 6.41 2.17
C GLN A 27 6.24 7.85 2.59
N SER A 28 5.64 8.80 1.87
CA SER A 28 5.68 10.21 2.25
C SER A 28 4.71 10.50 3.41
N ALA A 29 4.88 11.66 4.07
CA ALA A 29 3.92 12.11 5.07
C ALA A 29 2.49 12.28 4.49
N ASN A 30 2.39 12.62 3.21
CA ASN A 30 1.11 12.72 2.51
C ASN A 30 0.48 11.33 2.31
N ASP A 31 1.26 10.32 1.94
CA ASP A 31 0.77 8.93 1.86
C ASP A 31 0.18 8.48 3.19
N ILE A 32 0.91 8.73 4.28
CA ILE A 32 0.47 8.37 5.64
C ILE A 32 -0.83 9.10 6.00
N ALA A 33 -0.95 10.39 5.67
CA ALA A 33 -2.17 11.17 5.92
C ALA A 33 -3.36 10.60 5.13
N SER A 34 -3.21 10.35 3.83
CA SER A 34 -4.25 9.77 2.99
C SER A 34 -4.64 8.35 3.45
N LEU A 35 -3.68 7.52 3.87
CA LEU A 35 -3.96 6.19 4.42
C LEU A 35 -4.69 6.25 5.76
N LYS A 36 -4.37 7.22 6.62
CA LYS A 36 -5.11 7.47 7.88
C LYS A 36 -6.55 7.88 7.59
N GLU A 37 -6.76 8.76 6.60
CA GLU A 37 -8.11 9.14 6.16
C GLU A 37 -8.91 7.92 5.69
N HIS A 38 -8.26 6.98 5.00
CA HIS A 38 -8.85 5.74 4.50
C HIS A 38 -8.81 4.57 5.49
N ALA A 39 -8.28 4.75 6.69
CA ALA A 39 -8.13 3.65 7.63
C ALA A 39 -9.49 3.07 8.08
N GLY A 40 -9.53 1.76 8.27
CA GLY A 40 -10.73 1.06 8.75
C GLY A 40 -10.93 -0.33 8.15
N SER A 41 -12.05 -0.96 8.53
CA SER A 41 -12.52 -2.20 7.93
C SER A 41 -13.60 -1.91 6.90
N TYR A 42 -13.56 -2.61 5.77
CA TYR A 42 -14.51 -2.46 4.68
C TYR A 42 -15.09 -3.81 4.29
N ALA A 43 -16.39 -3.85 3.97
CA ALA A 43 -17.07 -5.04 3.49
C ALA A 43 -18.15 -4.65 2.46
N VAL A 44 -18.55 -5.59 1.61
CA VAL A 44 -19.75 -5.40 0.77
C VAL A 44 -21.01 -5.38 1.65
N ASP A 45 -21.03 -6.22 2.69
CA ASP A 45 -22.06 -6.25 3.72
C ASP A 45 -21.41 -6.33 5.10
N CYS A 46 -21.45 -5.23 5.85
CA CYS A 46 -20.82 -5.12 7.15
C CYS A 46 -21.48 -5.96 8.26
N THR A 47 -22.72 -6.41 8.04
CA THR A 47 -23.47 -7.24 9.00
C THR A 47 -23.05 -8.71 8.94
N ARG A 48 -22.31 -9.10 7.89
CA ARG A 48 -21.92 -10.48 7.61
C ARG A 48 -20.43 -10.71 7.94
N PRO A 49 -20.08 -11.27 9.11
CA PRO A 49 -18.68 -11.49 9.49
C PRO A 49 -17.98 -12.56 8.66
N ASP A 50 -18.74 -13.43 7.97
CA ASP A 50 -18.24 -14.50 7.11
C ASP A 50 -17.80 -14.03 5.72
N ARG A 51 -18.07 -12.76 5.37
CA ARG A 51 -17.75 -12.19 4.05
C ARG A 51 -16.36 -11.59 3.99
N THR A 52 -15.89 -11.34 2.77
CA THR A 52 -14.61 -10.68 2.53
C THR A 52 -14.56 -9.33 3.23
N ARG A 53 -13.49 -9.10 3.99
CA ARG A 53 -13.16 -7.82 4.59
C ARG A 53 -11.86 -7.29 4.01
N LEU A 54 -11.87 -6.02 3.65
CA LEU A 54 -10.65 -5.26 3.41
C LEU A 54 -10.30 -4.54 4.71
N VAL A 55 -9.02 -4.49 5.03
CA VAL A 55 -8.51 -3.70 6.16
C VAL A 55 -7.50 -2.73 5.60
N VAL A 56 -7.65 -1.46 5.97
CA VAL A 56 -6.72 -0.39 5.61
C VAL A 56 -6.12 0.16 6.90
N ALA A 57 -4.80 0.16 6.96
CA ALA A 57 -4.02 0.83 7.99
C ALA A 57 -2.78 1.49 7.34
N PRO A 58 -2.21 2.55 7.95
CA PRO A 58 -1.04 3.23 7.40
C PRO A 58 0.17 2.31 7.13
N GLN A 59 0.30 1.24 7.90
CA GLN A 59 1.40 0.28 7.82
C GLN A 59 1.11 -0.94 6.94
N ALA A 60 -0.17 -1.24 6.69
CA ALA A 60 -0.57 -2.44 5.96
C ALA A 60 -1.99 -2.35 5.41
N ILE A 61 -2.21 -3.02 4.28
CA ILE A 61 -3.54 -3.32 3.76
C ILE A 61 -3.74 -4.83 3.69
N SER A 62 -4.97 -5.29 3.85
CA SER A 62 -5.26 -6.72 3.94
C SER A 62 -6.58 -7.09 3.28
N VAL A 63 -6.64 -8.31 2.74
CA VAL A 63 -7.88 -8.99 2.36
C VAL A 63 -8.06 -10.21 3.25
N VAL A 64 -9.22 -10.33 3.88
CA VAL A 64 -9.57 -11.43 4.79
C VAL A 64 -10.86 -12.06 4.32
N HIS A 65 -10.91 -13.39 4.20
CA HIS A 65 -12.14 -14.13 3.92
C HIS A 65 -12.09 -15.49 4.63
N GLY A 66 -12.93 -15.69 5.63
CA GLY A 66 -12.86 -16.87 6.49
C GLY A 66 -11.46 -17.03 7.10
N LYS A 67 -10.82 -18.18 6.86
CA LYS A 67 -9.45 -18.47 7.34
C LYS A 67 -8.34 -17.96 6.40
N LYS A 68 -8.68 -17.43 5.22
CA LYS A 68 -7.71 -16.94 4.25
C LYS A 68 -7.41 -15.47 4.49
N ARG A 69 -6.12 -15.12 4.46
CA ARG A 69 -5.64 -13.75 4.61
C ARG A 69 -4.47 -13.49 3.67
N VAL A 70 -4.51 -12.35 3.00
CA VAL A 70 -3.36 -11.79 2.27
C VAL A 70 -3.10 -10.41 2.85
N ASP A 71 -1.83 -10.15 3.17
CA ASP A 71 -1.35 -8.90 3.71
C ASP A 71 -0.35 -8.28 2.74
N ALA A 72 -0.44 -6.97 2.58
CA ALA A 72 0.55 -6.17 1.92
C ALA A 72 1.01 -5.04 2.84
N ARG A 73 2.31 -4.79 2.89
CA ARG A 73 2.96 -3.86 3.82
C ARG A 73 3.39 -2.59 3.09
N LYS A 74 3.73 -1.57 3.87
CA LYS A 74 4.22 -0.27 3.39
C LYS A 74 3.32 0.32 2.29
N PRO A 75 1.99 0.40 2.51
CA PRO A 75 1.11 0.86 1.47
C PRO A 75 1.42 2.31 1.08
N LEU A 76 1.32 2.61 -0.20
CA LEU A 76 1.43 3.97 -0.75
C LEU A 76 0.06 4.44 -1.18
N PHE A 77 -0.21 5.75 -1.17
CA PHE A 77 -1.45 6.31 -1.71
C PHE A 77 -1.16 7.05 -3.02
N ALA A 78 -1.36 6.37 -4.13
CA ALA A 78 -1.15 6.90 -5.46
C ALA A 78 -2.35 7.75 -5.92
N HIS A 79 -2.30 9.06 -5.65
CA HIS A 79 -3.26 10.04 -6.17
C HIS A 79 -3.28 10.09 -7.70
N SER A 80 -2.15 9.80 -8.34
CA SER A 80 -1.97 9.81 -9.80
C SER A 80 -2.13 8.44 -10.46
N TYR A 81 -2.81 7.49 -9.81
CA TYR A 81 -2.91 6.10 -10.29
C TYR A 81 -3.40 5.97 -11.75
N TRP A 82 -4.33 6.83 -12.17
CA TRP A 82 -4.86 6.87 -13.53
C TRP A 82 -4.19 7.90 -14.46
N GLY A 83 -3.12 8.55 -14.01
CA GLY A 83 -2.43 9.58 -14.78
C GLY A 83 -3.27 10.84 -15.02
N ARG A 84 -3.20 11.38 -16.24
CA ARG A 84 -3.79 12.68 -16.60
C ARG A 84 -5.30 12.67 -16.86
N SER A 85 -5.91 11.50 -16.97
CA SER A 85 -7.33 11.36 -17.30
C SER A 85 -8.00 10.37 -16.35
N PRO A 86 -8.09 10.71 -15.05
CA PRO A 86 -8.72 9.85 -14.08
C PRO A 86 -10.22 9.65 -14.39
N PRO A 87 -10.77 8.46 -14.10
CA PRO A 87 -12.21 8.26 -14.15
C PRO A 87 -12.94 9.27 -13.24
N PRO A 88 -14.17 9.67 -13.60
CA PRO A 88 -14.89 10.67 -12.85
C PRO A 88 -15.38 10.04 -11.55
N ASN A 89 -14.90 10.50 -10.37
CA ASN A 89 -15.10 9.98 -9.00
C ASN A 89 -13.97 9.10 -8.42
N ALA A 90 -12.86 8.98 -9.12
CA ALA A 90 -11.68 8.27 -8.65
C ALA A 90 -10.91 9.09 -7.59
N GLY A 91 -10.63 8.51 -6.42
CA GLY A 91 -9.92 9.18 -5.33
C GLY A 91 -8.41 8.88 -5.29
N GLY A 92 -8.02 7.64 -5.60
CA GLY A 92 -6.61 7.21 -5.59
C GLY A 92 -6.51 5.69 -5.47
N ALA A 93 -5.28 5.17 -5.45
CA ALA A 93 -5.02 3.75 -5.19
C ALA A 93 -4.10 3.55 -3.99
N MET A 94 -4.48 2.64 -3.11
CA MET A 94 -3.66 2.13 -2.02
C MET A 94 -2.92 0.90 -2.52
N ILE A 95 -1.60 0.99 -2.65
CA ILE A 95 -0.77 -0.06 -3.26
C ILE A 95 0.20 -0.57 -2.21
N GLY A 96 0.12 -1.85 -1.85
CA GLY A 96 0.98 -2.47 -0.86
C GLY A 96 1.95 -3.49 -1.47
N GLU A 97 3.14 -3.58 -0.88
CA GLU A 97 4.12 -4.60 -1.20
C GLU A 97 3.71 -5.95 -0.57
N PRO A 98 3.86 -7.08 -1.27
CA PRO A 98 3.59 -8.39 -0.68
C PRO A 98 4.31 -8.59 0.67
N ALA A 99 3.60 -9.06 1.70
CA ALA A 99 4.21 -9.26 3.03
C ALA A 99 5.32 -10.33 3.05
N ARG A 100 5.39 -11.19 2.03
CA ARG A 100 6.43 -12.23 1.87
C ARG A 100 6.67 -12.50 0.39
N LYS A 101 7.86 -13.02 0.07
CA LYS A 101 8.21 -13.42 -1.29
C LYS A 101 7.18 -14.44 -1.83
N GLY A 102 6.67 -14.19 -3.03
CA GLY A 102 5.67 -15.05 -3.69
C GLY A 102 4.24 -14.88 -3.19
N ALA A 103 3.95 -13.99 -2.23
CA ALA A 103 2.57 -13.61 -1.93
C ALA A 103 2.03 -12.63 -3.01
N PRO A 104 0.70 -12.60 -3.23
CA PRO A 104 0.08 -11.58 -4.07
C PRO A 104 0.36 -10.18 -3.53
N GLY A 105 0.49 -9.21 -4.44
CA GLY A 105 0.39 -7.79 -4.09
C GLY A 105 -1.06 -7.44 -3.78
N LEU A 106 -1.28 -6.27 -3.18
CA LEU A 106 -2.63 -5.74 -2.99
C LEU A 106 -2.71 -4.32 -3.50
N THR A 107 -3.78 -4.05 -4.25
CA THR A 107 -4.14 -2.71 -4.70
C THR A 107 -5.63 -2.49 -4.42
N PHE A 108 -5.95 -1.47 -3.64
CA PHE A 108 -7.33 -1.02 -3.42
C PHE A 108 -7.52 0.34 -4.05
N THR A 109 -8.51 0.49 -4.92
CA THR A 109 -8.86 1.78 -5.51
C THR A 109 -9.98 2.43 -4.69
N ALA A 110 -9.79 3.68 -4.30
CA ALA A 110 -10.78 4.48 -3.63
C ALA A 110 -11.65 5.20 -4.66
N TRP A 111 -12.96 5.10 -4.47
CA TRP A 111 -13.98 5.67 -5.33
C TRP A 111 -15.05 6.36 -4.50
N THR A 112 -15.71 7.35 -5.07
CA THR A 112 -16.83 8.04 -4.41
C THR A 112 -18.14 7.82 -5.17
N ASP A 113 -19.22 7.53 -4.45
CA ASP A 113 -20.58 7.63 -4.98
C ASP A 113 -21.49 8.39 -4.01
N LYS A 114 -22.79 8.46 -4.31
CA LYS A 114 -23.80 9.15 -3.48
C LYS A 114 -23.87 8.67 -2.02
N ARG A 115 -23.31 7.49 -1.71
CA ARG A 115 -23.25 6.92 -0.36
C ARG A 115 -21.87 7.09 0.29
N GLY A 116 -20.99 7.89 -0.32
CA GLY A 116 -19.63 8.16 0.15
C GLY A 116 -18.56 7.27 -0.50
N VAL A 117 -17.42 7.18 0.18
CA VAL A 117 -16.25 6.43 -0.30
C VAL A 117 -16.50 4.92 -0.22
N TYR A 118 -16.09 4.21 -1.25
CA TYR A 118 -15.99 2.77 -1.27
C TYR A 118 -14.68 2.33 -1.92
N LEU A 119 -14.26 1.11 -1.61
CA LEU A 119 -13.06 0.50 -2.17
C LEU A 119 -13.45 -0.57 -3.18
N GLN A 120 -12.63 -0.70 -4.22
CA GLN A 120 -12.61 -1.88 -5.09
C GLN A 120 -11.24 -2.52 -5.01
N VAL A 121 -11.22 -3.86 -5.07
CA VAL A 121 -9.97 -4.61 -5.14
C VAL A 121 -9.57 -4.72 -6.60
N ASP A 122 -8.38 -4.22 -6.93
CA ASP A 122 -7.74 -4.56 -8.20
C ASP A 122 -7.16 -5.98 -8.07
N ALA A 123 -7.97 -6.96 -8.44
CA ALA A 123 -7.70 -8.36 -8.19
C ALA A 123 -6.89 -8.95 -9.35
N ASP A 124 -5.58 -9.06 -9.17
CA ASP A 124 -4.71 -9.78 -10.10
C ASP A 124 -4.97 -11.31 -10.06
N LYS A 125 -4.40 -12.05 -11.02
CA LYS A 125 -4.57 -13.51 -11.11
C LYS A 125 -4.12 -14.23 -9.82
N PRO A 126 -2.95 -13.91 -9.21
CA PRO A 126 -2.56 -14.49 -7.92
C PRO A 126 -3.59 -14.27 -6.80
N LEU A 127 -4.13 -13.07 -6.64
CA LEU A 127 -5.11 -12.78 -5.60
C LEU A 127 -6.44 -13.52 -5.85
N GLN A 128 -6.88 -13.57 -7.11
CA GLN A 128 -8.05 -14.34 -7.50
C GLN A 128 -7.88 -15.85 -7.28
N ALA A 129 -6.68 -16.40 -7.43
CA ALA A 129 -6.42 -17.81 -7.14
C ALA A 129 -6.58 -18.13 -5.64
N VAL A 130 -6.32 -17.17 -4.75
CA VAL A 130 -6.50 -17.34 -3.30
C VAL A 130 -7.97 -17.28 -2.92
N PHE A 131 -8.71 -16.26 -3.37
CA PHE A 131 -10.04 -15.94 -2.85
C PHE A 131 -11.19 -16.28 -3.81
N GLY A 132 -10.92 -16.40 -5.11
CA GLY A 132 -11.93 -16.46 -6.15
C GLY A 132 -12.46 -15.07 -6.52
N LYS A 133 -12.82 -14.87 -7.80
CA LYS A 133 -13.39 -13.62 -8.30
C LYS A 133 -14.61 -13.12 -7.49
N PRO A 134 -15.60 -13.97 -7.13
CA PRO A 134 -16.79 -13.48 -6.43
C PRO A 134 -16.50 -12.89 -5.06
N ALA A 135 -15.48 -13.39 -4.36
CA ALA A 135 -15.10 -12.89 -3.04
C ALA A 135 -14.47 -11.49 -3.10
N LEU A 136 -13.87 -11.11 -4.23
CA LEU A 136 -13.18 -9.84 -4.42
C LEU A 136 -14.02 -8.81 -5.19
N ALA A 137 -15.20 -9.21 -5.66
CA ALA A 137 -16.11 -8.36 -6.41
C ALA A 137 -16.95 -7.45 -5.51
N GLY A 138 -17.32 -6.29 -6.05
CA GLY A 138 -18.29 -5.39 -5.43
C GLY A 138 -17.69 -4.11 -4.85
N LYS A 139 -18.57 -3.32 -4.22
CA LYS A 139 -18.22 -2.05 -3.56
C LYS A 139 -18.03 -2.29 -2.08
N PHE A 140 -16.79 -2.32 -1.61
CA PHE A 140 -16.47 -2.49 -0.20
C PHE A 140 -16.63 -1.15 0.51
N ARG A 141 -17.62 -1.04 1.39
CA ARG A 141 -17.90 0.20 2.13
C ARG A 141 -17.32 0.11 3.53
N ARG A 142 -16.93 1.25 4.09
CA ARG A 142 -16.42 1.33 5.45
C ARG A 142 -17.49 0.81 6.42
N CYS A 143 -17.11 -0.15 7.24
CA CYS A 143 -17.95 -0.64 8.31
C CYS A 143 -17.81 0.28 9.53
N PRO A 144 -18.90 0.48 10.29
CA PRO A 144 -18.81 1.20 11.56
C PRO A 144 -17.78 0.50 12.47
N ALA A 145 -17.05 1.29 13.25
CA ALA A 145 -16.27 0.74 14.36
C ALA A 145 -17.24 0.07 15.32
N GLY A 146 -17.03 -1.22 15.56
CA GLY A 146 -17.81 -1.99 16.55
C GLY A 146 -17.44 -1.61 17.97
#